data_AF-A0A1V4RI81-F1
#
_entry.id   AF-A0A1V4RI81-F1
#
_cell.length_a   1.000
_cell.length_b   1.000
_cell.length_c   1.000
_cell.angle_alpha   90.00
_cell.angle_beta   90.00
_cell.angle_gamma   90.00
#
_symmetry.space_group_name_H-M   'P 1'
#
loop_
_entity.id
_entity.type
_entity.pdbx_description
1 polymer ?
#
loop_
_entity_poly.entity_id
_entity_poly.type
_entity_poly.pdbx_seq_one_letter_code
_entity_poly.pdbx_strand_id
1 'polypeptide(L)' 'MDVHIKRLRDKLRSCASLILTVKGTGYRMKMD' A
#
# COMPACT_ATOMS: atom_id res chain seq x y z
N MET A 1 10.88 4.48 1.60
CA MET A 1 9.49 4.12 1.97
C MET A 1 8.88 3.10 1.00
N ASP A 2 8.95 3.34 -0.30
CA ASP A 2 8.33 2.47 -1.32
C ASP A 2 8.79 1.01 -1.25
N VAL A 3 10.08 0.76 -0.97
CA VAL A 3 10.61 -0.60 -0.76
C VAL A 3 9.91 -1.32 0.39
N HIS A 4 9.62 -0.61 1.48
CA HIS A 4 8.89 -1.18 2.62
C HIS A 4 7.41 -1.39 2.30
N ILE A 5 6.78 -0.46 1.57
CA ILE A 5 5.40 -0.64 1.11
C ILE A 5 5.29 -1.81 0.15
N LYS A 6 6.25 -2.01 -0.76
CA LYS A 6 6.31 -3.17 -1.64
C LYS A 6 6.41 -4.46 -0.83
N ARG A 7 7.40 -4.57 0.07
CA ARG A 7 7.56 -5.75 0.95
C ARG A 7 6.33 -6.01 1.82
N LEU A 8 5.65 -4.95 2.27
CA LEU A 8 4.41 -5.05 3.03
C LEU A 8 3.27 -5.60 2.17
N ARG A 9 3.07 -5.07 0.97
CA ARG A 9 2.08 -5.57 0.00
C ARG A 9 2.33 -7.03 -0.36
N ASP A 10 3.59 -7.42 -0.59
CA ASP A 10 3.97 -8.80 -0.91
C ASP A 10 3.57 -9.77 0.23
N LYS A 11 3.72 -9.34 1.49
CA LYS A 11 3.31 -10.13 2.67
C LYS A 11 1.79 -10.19 2.85
N LEU A 12 1.09 -9.08 2.57
CA LEU A 12 -0.36 -8.97 2.76
C LEU A 12 -1.18 -9.69 1.69
N ARG A 13 -0.59 -10.03 0.54
CA ARG A 13 -1.25 -10.74 -0.57
C ARG A 13 -2.55 -10.04 -1.00
N SER A 14 -3.71 -10.66 -0.83
CA SER A 14 -5.01 -10.09 -1.20
C SER A 14 -5.32 -8.78 -0.46
N CYS A 15 -4.85 -8.64 0.78
CA CYS A 15 -5.02 -7.42 1.59
C CYS A 15 -4.14 -6.26 1.12
N ALA A 16 -3.19 -6.47 0.19
CA ALA A 16 -2.38 -5.40 -0.38
C ALA A 16 -3.23 -4.31 -1.08
N SER A 17 -4.41 -4.71 -1.56
CA SER A 17 -5.40 -3.81 -2.18
C SER A 17 -5.94 -2.74 -1.23
N LEU A 18 -5.78 -2.91 0.09
CA LEU A 18 -6.14 -1.91 1.09
C LEU A 18 -5.15 -0.75 1.16
N ILE A 19 -3.94 -0.89 0.62
CA ILE A 19 -2.93 0.18 0.61
C ILE A 19 -2.92 0.83 -0.76
N LEU A 20 -3.44 2.06 -0.86
CA LEU A 20 -3.51 2.84 -2.09
C LEU A 20 -2.31 3.77 -2.22
N THR A 21 -1.72 3.83 -3.41
CA THR A 21 -0.69 4.83 -3.73
C THR A 21 -1.37 6.12 -4.21
N VAL A 22 -1.01 7.25 -3.62
CA VAL A 22 -1.42 8.60 -4.03
C VAL A 22 -0.22 9.28 -4.69
N LYS A 23 -0.26 9.42 -6.01
CA LYS A 23 0.86 9.96 -6.81
C LYS A 23 1.19 11.38 -6.36
N GLY A 24 2.45 11.63 -6.03
CA GLY A 24 2.93 12.95 -5.57
C GLY A 24 2.66 13.24 -4.10
N THR A 25 2.05 12.31 -3.35
CA THR A 25 1.72 12.52 -1.92
C THR A 25 2.19 11.38 -1.02
N GLY A 26 1.99 10.12 -1.42
CA GLY A 26 2.40 8.96 -0.61
C GLY A 26 1.39 7.80 -0.67
N TYR A 27 0.98 7.30 0.49
CA TYR A 27 0.13 6.11 0.62
C TYR A 27 -1.02 6.37 1.59
N ARG A 28 -2.18 5.74 1.33
CA ARG A 28 -3.33 5.76 2.24
C ARG A 28 -3.98 4.39 2.35
N MET A 29 -4.68 4.15 3.45
CA MET A 29 -5.56 2.98 3.57
C MET A 29 -6.86 3.24 2.80
N LYS A 30 -7.42 2.19 2.20
CA LYS A 30 -8.79 2.19 1.70
C LYS A 30 -9.72 2.18 2.92
N MET A 31 -10.49 3.24 3.10
CA MET A 31 -11.63 3.24 4.02
C MET A 31 -12.86 2.84 3.20
N ASP A 32 -13.62 1.87 3.69
CA ASP A 32 -14.96 1.54 3.17
C ASP A 32 -15.96 2.67 3.46
#